data_AF-E3GFH6-F1
#
_entry.id   AF-E3GFH6-F1
#
_cell.length_a   1.000
_cell.length_b   1.000
_cell.length_c   1.000
_cell.angle_alpha   90.00
_cell.angle_beta   90.00
_cell.angle_gamma   90.00
#
_symmetry.space_group_name_H-M   'P 1'
#
loop_
_entity.id
_entity.type
_entity.pdbx_description
1 polymer ?
#
loop_
_entity_poly.entity_id
_entity_poly.type
_entity_poly.pdbx_seq_one_letter_code
_entity_poly.pdbx_strand_id
1 'polypeptide(L)'
;MAAKHEHEHENRRAVINRMSRAIGHMESVKRMVEEGRDCSEILIQVSAVKSAINNIGKLILKDHISHCVVDAVEENDLEVLAELNDAIDKFIK
;
A
#
# COMPACT_ATOMS: atom_id res chain seq x y z
N MET A 1 -1.76 17.01 18.33
CA MET A 1 -2.27 17.18 16.95
C MET A 1 -1.07 16.90 16.07
N ALA A 2 -0.98 15.71 15.47
CA ALA A 2 0.14 15.34 14.61
C ALA A 2 0.25 16.36 13.47
N ALA A 3 1.43 16.91 13.27
CA ALA A 3 1.70 17.86 12.20
C ALA A 3 1.34 17.20 10.87
N LYS A 4 0.46 17.84 10.09
CA LYS A 4 0.07 17.36 8.77
C LYS A 4 1.21 17.69 7.81
N HIS A 5 2.20 16.81 7.73
CA HIS A 5 3.27 16.88 6.73
C HIS A 5 2.65 16.66 5.34
N GLU A 6 2.31 17.75 4.65
CA GLU A 6 1.68 17.72 3.34
C GLU A 6 2.75 17.51 2.26
N HIS A 7 3.33 16.32 2.21
CA HIS A 7 4.28 15.97 1.15
C HIS A 7 3.53 15.63 -0.15
N GLU A 8 3.91 16.29 -1.26
CA GLU A 8 3.55 15.82 -2.59
C GLU A 8 4.38 14.58 -2.91
N HIS A 9 3.83 13.41 -2.57
CA HIS A 9 4.41 12.11 -2.89
C HIS A 9 4.66 11.99 -4.40
N GLU A 10 5.92 11.94 -4.83
CA GLU A 10 6.34 11.83 -6.24
C GLU A 10 5.60 10.66 -6.93
N ASN A 11 5.35 9.60 -6.17
CA ASN A 11 4.70 8.39 -6.65
C ASN A 11 3.16 8.40 -6.53
N ARG A 12 2.51 9.50 -6.15
CA ARG A 12 1.04 9.55 -5.93
C ARG A 12 0.24 9.03 -7.12
N ARG A 13 0.57 9.48 -8.33
CA ARG A 13 -0.09 9.03 -9.56
C ARG A 13 0.18 7.55 -9.85
N ALA A 14 1.39 7.07 -9.57
CA ALA A 14 1.75 5.66 -9.75
C ALA A 14 0.99 4.75 -8.77
N VAL A 15 0.84 5.18 -7.51
CA VAL A 15 0.04 4.50 -6.47
C VAL A 15 -1.41 4.41 -6.92
N ILE A 16 -2.04 5.53 -7.30
CA ILE A 16 -3.43 5.55 -7.80
C ILE A 16 -3.61 4.58 -8.97
N ASN A 17 -2.72 4.65 -9.97
CA ASN A 17 -2.80 3.76 -11.13
C ASN A 17 -2.67 2.27 -10.77
N ARG A 18 -1.88 1.92 -9.75
CA ARG A 18 -1.77 0.53 -9.28
C ARG A 18 -3.02 0.11 -8.49
N MET A 19 -3.56 1.00 -7.67
CA MET A 19 -4.81 0.76 -6.94
C MET A 19 -5.97 0.51 -7.91
N SER A 20 -6.14 1.34 -8.95
CA SER A 20 -7.20 1.13 -9.96
C SER A 20 -7.09 -0.23 -10.64
N ARG A 21 -5.87 -0.71 -10.92
CA ARG A 21 -5.65 -2.05 -11.48
C ARG A 21 -6.02 -3.16 -10.48
N ALA A 22 -5.62 -3.01 -9.22
CA ALA A 22 -5.96 -3.99 -8.17
C ALA A 22 -7.48 -4.07 -7.92
N ILE A 23 -8.18 -2.93 -7.97
CA ILE A 23 -9.65 -2.86 -7.88
C ILE A 23 -10.29 -3.62 -9.03
N GLY A 24 -9.90 -3.33 -10.28
CA GLY A 24 -10.44 -4.03 -11.45
C GLY A 24 -10.14 -5.54 -11.44
N HIS A 25 -8.99 -5.94 -10.90
CA HIS A 25 -8.67 -7.37 -10.70
C HIS A 25 -9.59 -7.99 -9.65
N MET A 26 -9.81 -7.33 -8.51
CA MET A 26 -10.74 -7.80 -7.48
C MET A 26 -12.18 -7.92 -8.00
N GLU A 27 -12.63 -6.98 -8.82
CA GLU A 27 -13.94 -7.07 -9.50
C GLU A 27 -14.01 -8.29 -10.42
N SER A 28 -12.91 -8.64 -11.10
CA SER A 28 -12.85 -9.87 -11.88
C SER A 28 -12.93 -11.11 -11.01
N VAL A 29 -12.25 -11.14 -9.86
CA VAL A 29 -12.34 -12.26 -8.91
C VAL A 29 -13.77 -12.42 -8.39
N LYS A 30 -14.44 -11.31 -8.07
CA LYS A 30 -15.85 -11.31 -7.68
C LYS A 30 -16.72 -11.97 -8.76
N ARG A 31 -16.57 -11.61 -10.03
CA ARG A 31 -17.30 -12.24 -11.14
C ARG A 31 -17.03 -13.74 -11.24
N MET A 32 -15.78 -14.18 -11.04
CA MET A 32 -15.45 -15.61 -11.02
C MET A 32 -16.22 -16.39 -9.95
N VAL A 33 -16.43 -15.77 -8.77
CA VAL A 33 -17.24 -16.34 -7.70
C VAL A 33 -18.72 -16.40 -8.10
N GLU A 34 -19.25 -15.30 -8.65
CA GLU A 34 -20.65 -15.22 -9.11
C GLU A 34 -20.96 -16.23 -10.24
N GLU A 35 -19.98 -16.50 -11.10
CA GLU A 35 -20.06 -17.49 -12.18
C GLU A 35 -19.85 -18.94 -11.71
N GLY A 36 -19.53 -19.16 -10.42
CA GLY A 36 -19.31 -20.49 -9.88
C GLY A 36 -18.05 -21.19 -10.40
N ARG A 37 -16.99 -20.44 -10.71
CA ARG A 37 -15.71 -21.00 -11.14
C ARG A 37 -15.04 -21.84 -10.05
N ASP A 38 -14.08 -22.66 -10.47
CA ASP A 38 -13.35 -23.56 -9.59
C ASP A 38 -12.64 -22.81 -8.45
N CYS A 39 -12.72 -23.37 -7.24
CA CYS A 39 -12.19 -22.75 -6.03
C CYS A 39 -10.66 -22.56 -6.10
N SER A 40 -9.93 -23.49 -6.75
CA SER A 40 -8.48 -23.38 -6.88
C SER A 40 -8.09 -22.22 -7.81
N GLU A 41 -8.83 -22.01 -8.89
CA GLU A 41 -8.63 -20.86 -9.79
C GLU A 41 -8.89 -19.53 -9.06
N ILE A 42 -9.97 -19.46 -8.27
CA ILE A 42 -10.30 -18.27 -7.48
C ILE A 42 -9.18 -17.98 -6.48
N LEU A 43 -8.68 -18.98 -5.76
CA LEU A 43 -7.59 -18.82 -4.79
C LEU A 43 -6.29 -18.32 -5.44
N ILE A 44 -5.96 -18.78 -6.66
CA ILE A 44 -4.82 -18.28 -7.43
C ILE A 44 -5.00 -16.79 -7.74
N GLN A 45 -6.19 -16.37 -8.18
CA GLN A 45 -6.45 -14.96 -8.50
C GLN A 45 -6.46 -14.06 -7.25
N VAL A 46 -7.02 -14.53 -6.14
CA VAL A 46 -6.93 -13.83 -4.84
C VAL A 46 -5.47 -13.63 -4.43
N SER A 47 -4.62 -14.64 -4.60
CA SER A 47 -3.18 -14.53 -4.31
C SER A 47 -2.49 -13.47 -5.19
N ALA A 48 -2.89 -13.37 -6.46
CA ALA A 48 -2.39 -12.33 -7.35
C ALA A 48 -2.83 -10.91 -6.90
N VAL A 49 -4.08 -10.75 -6.47
CA VAL A 49 -4.58 -9.47 -5.91
C VAL A 49 -3.83 -9.12 -4.62
N LYS A 50 -3.64 -10.08 -3.71
CA LYS A 50 -2.84 -9.90 -2.48
C LYS A 50 -1.43 -9.40 -2.82
N SER A 51 -0.78 -10.02 -3.82
CA SER A 51 0.54 -9.61 -4.28
C SER A 51 0.55 -8.18 -4.84
N ALA A 52 -0.50 -7.78 -5.58
CA ALA A 52 -0.65 -6.42 -6.08
C ALA A 52 -0.79 -5.40 -4.94
N ILE A 53 -1.61 -5.70 -3.93
CA ILE A 53 -1.80 -4.86 -2.73
C ILE A 53 -0.48 -4.70 -1.97
N ASN A 54 0.27 -5.80 -1.76
CA ASN A 54 1.58 -5.75 -1.11
C ASN A 54 2.57 -4.84 -1.88
N ASN A 55 2.56 -4.88 -3.22
CA ASN A 55 3.42 -4.02 -4.03
C ASN A 55 3.01 -2.54 -4.01
N ILE A 56 1.72 -2.25 -3.79
CA ILE A 56 1.24 -0.88 -3.56
C ILE A 56 1.75 -0.38 -2.21
N GLY A 57 1.58 -1.16 -1.14
CA GLY A 57 2.05 -0.79 0.19
C GLY A 57 3.57 -0.58 0.25
N LYS A 58 4.35 -1.44 -0.41
CA LYS A 58 5.81 -1.25 -0.54
C LYS A 58 6.19 0.06 -1.23
N LEU A 59 5.42 0.48 -2.25
CA LEU A 59 5.68 1.73 -2.95
C LEU A 59 5.40 2.93 -2.02
N ILE A 60 4.28 2.92 -1.30
CA ILE A 60 3.92 3.96 -0.33
C ILE A 60 4.97 4.04 0.77
N LEU A 61 5.38 2.90 1.32
CA LEU A 61 6.40 2.84 2.37
C LEU A 61 7.73 3.42 1.90
N LYS A 62 8.19 3.04 0.70
CA LYS A 62 9.43 3.58 0.13
C LYS A 62 9.36 5.10 -0.03
N ASP A 63 8.23 5.59 -0.53
CA ASP A 63 8.02 7.03 -0.74
C ASP A 63 8.02 7.79 0.60
N HIS A 64 7.35 7.24 1.62
CA HIS A 64 7.34 7.81 2.96
C HIS A 64 8.74 7.82 3.62
N ILE A 65 9.51 6.73 3.50
CA ILE A 65 10.89 6.68 4.00
C ILE A 65 11.78 7.73 3.31
N SER A 66 11.67 7.89 1.99
CA SER A 66 12.51 8.83 1.24
C SER A 66 12.27 10.30 1.60
N HIS A 67 11.09 10.64 2.09
CA HIS A 67 10.72 12.03 2.39
C HIS A 67 10.65 12.30 3.90
N CYS A 68 9.84 11.54 4.63
CA CYS A 68 9.52 11.87 6.03
C CYS A 68 10.66 11.53 6.99
N VAL A 69 11.46 10.50 6.70
CA VAL A 69 12.60 10.13 7.57
C VAL A 69 13.77 11.10 7.41
N VAL A 70 14.00 11.61 6.20
CA VAL A 70 15.06 12.59 5.96
C VAL A 70 14.76 13.87 6.73
N ASP A 71 13.55 14.39 6.59
CA ASP A 71 13.11 15.61 7.27
C ASP A 71 13.06 15.42 8.79
N ALA A 72 12.54 14.29 9.29
CA ALA A 72 12.49 14.00 10.72
C ALA A 72 13.89 13.90 11.37
N VAL A 73 14.90 13.42 10.64
CA VAL A 73 16.29 13.38 11.12
C VAL A 73 16.88 14.78 11.18
N GLU A 74 16.59 15.65 10.20
CA GLU A 74 17.05 17.04 10.21
C GLU A 74 16.39 17.85 11.34
N GLU A 75 15.11 17.59 11.63
CA GLU A 75 14.32 18.30 12.64
C GLU A 75 14.40 17.68 14.06
N ASN A 76 15.12 16.56 14.24
CA ASN A 76 15.12 15.75 15.48
C ASN A 76 13.71 15.32 15.93
N ASP A 77 12.81 15.09 14.98
CA ASP A 77 11.44 14.66 15.25
C ASP A 77 11.37 13.13 15.41
N LEU A 78 11.53 12.67 16.65
CA LEU A 78 11.43 11.26 17.00
C LEU A 78 9.99 10.71 16.97
N GLU A 79 8.97 11.57 16.94
CA GLU A 79 7.56 11.16 16.93
C GLU A 79 7.19 10.58 15.55
N VAL A 80 7.61 11.24 14.46
CA VAL A 80 7.42 10.77 13.08
C VAL A 80 8.05 9.38 12.86
N LEU A 81 9.23 9.13 13.43
CA LEU A 81 9.90 7.83 13.34
C LEU A 81 9.14 6.74 14.10
N ALA A 82 8.53 7.06 15.24
CA ALA A 82 7.72 6.12 16.00
C ALA A 82 6.42 5.76 15.26
N GLU A 83 5.74 6.74 14.67
CA GLU A 83 4.54 6.53 13.85
C GLU A 83 4.84 5.66 12.62
N LEU A 84 5.96 5.89 11.95
CA LEU A 84 6.40 5.08 10.82
C LEU A 84 6.66 3.62 11.22
N ASN A 85 7.33 3.39 12.36
CA ASN A 85 7.57 2.03 12.86
C ASN A 85 6.25 1.28 13.14
N ASP A 86 5.27 1.93 13.77
CA ASP A 86 3.94 1.33 14.00
C ASP A 86 3.23 1.00 12.68
N ALA A 87 3.34 1.86 11.67
CA ALA A 87 2.80 1.59 10.34
C ALA A 87 3.49 0.39 9.66
N ILE A 88 4.81 0.25 9.79
CA ILE A 88 5.58 -0.88 9.26
C ILE A 88 5.17 -2.18 9.94
N ASP A 89 5.06 -2.20 11.26
CA ASP A 89 4.66 -3.39 12.03
C ASP A 89 3.28 -3.91 11.63
N LYS A 90 2.35 -3.00 11.32
CA LYS A 90 1.01 -3.35 10.81
C LYS A 90 1.05 -3.86 9.37
N PHE A 91 1.98 -3.38 8.54
CA PHE A 91 2.09 -3.77 7.14
C PHE A 91 2.77 -5.14 6.93
N ILE A 92 3.70 -5.51 7.82
CA ILE A 92 4.45 -6.78 7.72
C ILE A 92 3.66 -7.96 8.29
N LYS A 93 2.73 -7.72 9.22
CA LYS A 93 1.81 -8.73 9.75
C LYS A 93 0.90 -9.33 8.66
#